data_AF-A0A355ING3-F1
#
_entry.id   AF-A0A355ING3-F1
#
_cell.length_a   1.000
_cell.length_b   1.000
_cell.length_c   1.000
_cell.angle_alpha   90.00
_cell.angle_beta   90.00
_cell.angle_gamma   90.00
#
_symmetry.space_group_name_H-M   'P 1'
#
loop_
_entity.id
_entity.type
_entity.pdbx_description
1 polymer ?
#
loop_
_entity_poly.entity_id
_entity_poly.type
_entity_poly.pdbx_seq_one_letter_code
_entity_poly.pdbx_strand_id
1 'polypeptide(L)'
;MKKRILALATFLILITALSAQNIMQIYQKGGKVSQLMVAEVDSIVFIDTTTHDDSTTIVNPITYVDSVVDIDGNLYHAVAIGTQVWMVENLKTTKYRDGSPIPNVTDNTAWMLTTKGAYCDYDNDPTHSNTYGRLYNWYAIIDTLNIAPEGWHVPTHEEWNTLVQFLGGGTVAGGKLKETGTAHWNSPNTGATNDYGFSGLGAGTRLSIFSGIGQEGTYWNASIWADTKDPWVTSLFYNSKGAGAVSYDEHNGLSVRCIKD
;
A
#
# COMPACT_ATOMS: atom_id res chain seq x y z
N MET A 1 -29.26 39.66 66.56
CA MET A 1 -28.32 38.87 65.74
C MET A 1 -28.83 38.83 64.31
N LYS A 2 -28.14 39.50 63.37
CA LYS A 2 -28.47 39.48 61.93
C LYS A 2 -28.00 38.14 61.33
N LYS A 3 -28.91 37.25 60.94
CA LYS A 3 -28.59 36.07 60.12
C LYS A 3 -28.53 36.50 58.65
N ARG A 4 -27.34 36.46 58.05
CA ARG A 4 -27.14 36.62 56.60
C ARG A 4 -27.41 35.26 55.96
N ILE A 5 -28.38 35.19 55.05
CA ILE A 5 -28.62 34.01 54.21
C ILE A 5 -27.76 34.20 52.95
N LEU A 6 -26.81 33.29 52.75
CA LEU A 6 -25.95 33.21 51.59
C LEU A 6 -26.67 32.33 50.54
N ALA A 7 -27.23 32.94 49.49
CA ALA A 7 -27.77 32.20 48.37
C ALA A 7 -26.62 31.84 47.41
N LEU A 8 -26.29 30.54 47.35
CA LEU A 8 -25.30 30.00 46.44
C LEU A 8 -25.95 29.84 45.06
N ALA A 9 -25.58 30.69 44.10
CA ALA A 9 -25.98 30.52 42.70
C ALA A 9 -25.06 29.52 42.03
N THR A 10 -25.53 28.29 41.81
CA THR A 10 -24.85 27.28 41.00
C THR A 10 -24.91 27.69 39.53
N PHE A 11 -23.79 28.18 39.00
CA PHE A 11 -23.62 28.43 37.56
C PHE A 11 -23.27 27.10 36.89
N LEU A 12 -24.26 26.45 36.29
CA LEU A 12 -24.05 25.27 35.45
C LEU A 12 -23.46 25.75 34.11
N ILE A 13 -22.13 25.76 33.99
CA ILE A 13 -21.48 26.01 32.70
C ILE A 13 -21.67 24.75 31.86
N LEU A 14 -22.66 24.79 30.97
CA LEU A 14 -22.81 23.83 29.89
C LEU A 14 -21.65 24.08 28.91
N ILE A 15 -20.50 23.46 29.13
CA ILE A 15 -19.47 23.36 28.08
C ILE A 15 -19.98 22.31 27.10
N THR A 16 -20.81 22.73 26.14
CA THR A 16 -20.91 21.97 24.90
C THR A 16 -19.53 22.08 24.25
N ALA A 17 -18.78 20.98 24.23
CA ALA A 17 -17.58 20.89 23.40
C ALA A 17 -17.99 21.25 21.97
N LEU A 18 -17.64 22.46 21.51
CA LEU A 18 -17.64 22.78 20.10
C LEU A 18 -16.62 21.81 19.49
N SER A 19 -17.07 20.77 18.79
CA SER A 19 -16.18 20.05 17.89
C SER A 19 -15.57 21.10 16.97
N ALA A 20 -14.24 21.23 16.96
CA ALA A 20 -13.58 22.11 16.01
C ALA A 20 -14.01 21.68 14.60
N GLN A 21 -14.84 22.49 13.94
CA GLN A 21 -15.25 22.21 12.57
C GLN A 21 -14.13 22.76 11.67
N ASN A 22 -13.46 21.87 10.95
CA ASN A 22 -12.44 22.26 9.99
C ASN A 22 -13.13 22.88 8.77
N ILE A 23 -12.51 23.92 8.21
CA ILE A 23 -13.05 24.63 7.05
C ILE A 23 -12.08 24.47 5.91
N MET A 24 -12.49 23.76 4.87
CA MET A 24 -11.74 23.73 3.61
C MET A 24 -12.08 24.99 2.81
N GLN A 25 -11.04 25.74 2.44
CA GLN A 25 -11.16 26.95 1.62
C GLN A 25 -10.44 26.75 0.30
N ILE A 26 -11.17 26.92 -0.80
CA ILE A 26 -10.62 26.78 -2.15
C ILE A 26 -10.44 28.18 -2.74
N TYR A 27 -9.22 28.49 -3.16
CA TYR A 27 -8.84 29.77 -3.75
C TYR A 27 -8.43 29.57 -5.22
N GLN A 28 -8.94 30.44 -6.09
CA GLN A 28 -8.44 30.61 -7.46
C GLN A 28 -7.74 31.96 -7.54
N LYS A 29 -6.85 32.14 -8.54
CA LYS A 29 -6.23 33.44 -8.80
C LYS A 29 -7.34 34.49 -9.02
N GLY A 30 -7.52 35.39 -8.06
CA GLY A 30 -8.62 36.37 -8.03
C GLY A 30 -9.53 36.30 -6.79
N GLY A 31 -9.46 35.23 -5.98
CA GLY A 31 -10.16 35.17 -4.70
C GLY A 31 -10.62 33.77 -4.30
N LYS A 32 -11.44 33.74 -3.25
CA LYS A 32 -12.05 32.51 -2.72
C LYS A 32 -13.22 32.08 -3.60
N VAL A 33 -13.24 30.81 -3.98
CA VAL A 33 -14.26 30.23 -4.85
C VAL A 33 -15.26 29.40 -4.04
N SER A 34 -14.82 28.72 -2.98
CA SER A 34 -15.70 27.88 -2.17
C SER A 34 -15.26 27.80 -0.71
N GLN A 35 -16.23 27.50 0.16
CA GLN A 35 -16.03 27.12 1.55
C GLN A 35 -16.88 25.89 1.85
N LEU A 36 -16.25 24.86 2.38
CA LEU A 36 -16.95 23.66 2.84
C LEU A 36 -16.58 23.36 4.29
N MET A 37 -17.60 23.07 5.11
CA MET A 37 -17.41 22.54 6.45
C MET A 37 -17.07 21.06 6.30
N VAL A 38 -15.91 20.65 6.80
CA VAL A 38 -15.40 19.29 6.68
C VAL A 38 -15.00 18.79 8.06
N ALA A 39 -15.30 17.54 8.38
CA ALA A 39 -14.80 16.92 9.60
C ALA A 39 -13.31 16.61 9.42
N GLU A 40 -13.00 15.85 8.37
CA GLU A 40 -11.66 15.52 7.88
C GLU A 40 -11.69 15.53 6.34
N VAL A 41 -10.52 15.76 5.72
CA VAL A 41 -10.35 15.67 4.27
C VAL A 41 -9.36 14.56 4.01
N ASP A 42 -9.82 13.48 3.40
CA ASP A 42 -8.98 12.34 3.01
C ASP A 42 -8.20 12.65 1.72
N SER A 43 -8.89 13.15 0.69
CA SER A 43 -8.27 13.49 -0.60
C SER A 43 -8.95 14.68 -1.29
N ILE A 44 -8.17 15.38 -2.14
CA ILE A 44 -8.63 16.47 -3.02
C ILE A 44 -8.11 16.19 -4.43
N VAL A 45 -9.02 16.15 -5.41
CA VAL A 45 -8.67 15.89 -6.82
C VAL A 45 -8.90 17.17 -7.64
N PHE A 46 -7.89 17.56 -8.43
CA PHE A 46 -7.99 18.63 -9.43
C PHE A 46 -8.02 18.02 -10.83
N ILE A 47 -9.03 18.38 -11.63
CA ILE A 47 -9.20 17.89 -13.01
C ILE A 47 -8.96 19.08 -13.96
N ASP A 48 -7.98 18.93 -14.86
CA ASP A 48 -7.76 19.87 -15.95
C ASP A 48 -8.62 19.47 -17.16
N THR A 49 -9.59 20.30 -17.52
CA THR A 49 -10.51 20.04 -18.64
C THR A 49 -10.03 20.63 -19.97
N THR A 50 -8.80 21.13 -20.05
CA THR A 50 -8.30 21.83 -21.24
C THR A 50 -7.73 20.94 -22.33
N THR A 51 -7.62 19.62 -22.12
CA THR A 51 -7.44 18.66 -23.22
C THR A 51 -8.78 18.39 -23.88
N HIS A 52 -9.11 19.21 -24.88
CA HIS A 52 -10.30 19.09 -25.72
C HIS A 52 -10.18 17.85 -26.62
N ASP A 53 -10.44 16.68 -26.05
CA ASP A 53 -10.88 15.50 -26.78
C ASP A 53 -12.22 15.09 -26.17
N ASP A 54 -13.29 15.34 -26.94
CA ASP A 54 -14.69 15.01 -26.66
C ASP A 54 -14.92 13.47 -26.56
N SER A 55 -13.85 12.67 -26.57
CA SER A 55 -13.86 11.23 -26.30
C SER A 55 -13.12 10.79 -25.04
N THR A 56 -12.63 11.72 -24.20
CA THR A 56 -12.12 11.36 -22.87
C THR A 56 -13.28 11.03 -21.94
N THR A 57 -13.77 9.78 -22.02
CA THR A 57 -14.34 9.13 -20.85
C THR A 57 -13.36 9.36 -19.72
N ILE A 58 -13.75 10.12 -18.70
CA ILE A 58 -13.01 10.20 -17.45
C ILE A 58 -12.96 8.77 -16.95
N VAL A 59 -11.84 8.09 -17.23
CA VAL A 59 -11.52 6.80 -16.65
C VAL A 59 -11.50 7.09 -15.17
N ASN A 60 -12.44 6.47 -14.44
CA ASN A 60 -12.83 6.80 -13.07
C ASN A 60 -11.65 7.40 -12.27
N PRO A 61 -11.76 8.63 -11.74
CA PRO A 61 -10.67 9.18 -10.94
C PRO A 61 -10.34 8.17 -9.85
N ILE A 62 -9.07 7.73 -9.82
CA ILE A 62 -8.56 6.82 -8.79
C ILE A 62 -8.95 7.44 -7.45
N THR A 63 -9.91 6.81 -6.80
CA THR A 63 -10.44 7.28 -5.52
C THR A 63 -9.85 6.38 -4.48
N TYR A 64 -8.96 6.95 -3.65
CA TYR A 64 -8.56 6.28 -2.43
C TYR A 64 -9.81 6.10 -1.58
N VAL A 65 -10.07 4.87 -1.17
CA VAL A 65 -11.30 4.51 -0.45
C VAL A 65 -11.06 4.35 1.05
N ASP A 66 -9.79 4.24 1.45
CA ASP A 66 -9.39 4.01 2.83
C ASP A 66 -7.90 4.32 3.01
N SER A 67 -7.45 4.29 4.26
CA SER A 67 -6.03 4.18 4.61
C SER A 67 -5.87 3.35 5.88
N VAL A 68 -4.67 2.82 6.11
CA VAL A 68 -4.35 2.06 7.32
C VAL A 68 -2.97 2.41 7.83
N VAL A 69 -2.81 2.38 9.14
CA VAL A 69 -1.54 2.61 9.82
C VAL A 69 -1.07 1.31 10.46
N ASP A 70 0.17 0.92 10.23
CA ASP A 70 0.75 -0.25 10.90
C ASP A 70 1.25 0.07 12.32
N ILE A 71 1.79 -0.95 12.99
CA ILE A 71 2.31 -0.84 14.35
C ILE A 71 3.54 0.09 14.49
N ASP A 72 4.20 0.44 13.37
CA ASP A 72 5.33 1.36 13.32
C ASP A 72 4.90 2.79 12.98
N GLY A 73 3.61 3.04 12.74
CA GLY A 73 3.09 4.35 12.35
C GLY A 73 3.21 4.63 10.86
N ASN A 74 3.48 3.62 10.02
CA ASN A 74 3.49 3.79 8.58
C ASN A 74 2.06 3.87 8.05
N LEU A 75 1.73 4.96 7.37
CA LEU A 75 0.46 5.14 6.66
C LEU A 75 0.53 4.50 5.28
N TYR A 76 -0.50 3.71 4.94
CA TYR A 76 -0.71 3.08 3.64
C TYR A 76 -2.07 3.52 3.11
N HIS A 77 -2.12 4.03 1.88
CA HIS A 77 -3.38 4.32 1.21
C HIS A 77 -3.96 3.06 0.60
N ALA A 78 -5.28 3.07 0.37
CA ALA A 78 -6.00 1.95 -0.19
C ALA A 78 -6.89 2.35 -1.38
N VAL A 79 -7.00 1.45 -2.35
CA VAL A 79 -7.83 1.65 -3.53
C VAL A 79 -8.75 0.44 -3.76
N ALA A 80 -9.99 0.71 -4.16
CA ALA A 80 -10.91 -0.35 -4.57
C ALA A 80 -10.65 -0.75 -6.02
N ILE A 81 -10.40 -2.04 -6.25
CA ILE A 81 -10.22 -2.62 -7.58
C ILE A 81 -11.17 -3.82 -7.71
N GLY A 82 -12.22 -3.64 -8.51
CA GLY A 82 -13.32 -4.61 -8.57
C GLY A 82 -14.01 -4.71 -7.22
N THR A 83 -14.05 -5.92 -6.65
CA THR A 83 -14.65 -6.20 -5.34
C THR A 83 -13.63 -6.21 -4.20
N GLN A 84 -12.36 -5.92 -4.47
CA GLN A 84 -11.27 -6.01 -3.51
C GLN A 84 -10.73 -4.62 -3.17
N VAL A 85 -10.21 -4.46 -1.96
CA VAL A 85 -9.54 -3.22 -1.53
C VAL A 85 -8.07 -3.52 -1.26
N TRP A 86 -7.19 -2.88 -2.02
CA TRP A 86 -5.76 -3.15 -2.04
C TRP A 86 -4.97 -1.97 -1.50
N MET A 87 -3.89 -2.25 -0.76
CA MET A 87 -2.88 -1.24 -0.46
C MET A 87 -2.20 -0.73 -1.73
N VAL A 88 -1.90 0.57 -1.74
CA VAL A 88 -1.19 1.25 -2.83
C VAL A 88 0.32 1.17 -2.65
N GLU A 89 0.81 1.31 -1.42
CA GLU A 89 2.23 1.15 -1.10
C GLU A 89 2.56 -0.27 -0.65
N ASN A 90 3.84 -0.65 -0.82
CA ASN A 90 4.37 -1.90 -0.28
C ASN A 90 4.61 -1.76 1.23
N LEU A 91 4.42 -2.85 1.99
CA LEU A 91 4.66 -2.86 3.43
C LEU A 91 6.11 -2.46 3.75
N LYS A 92 6.25 -1.74 4.87
CA LYS A 92 7.53 -1.29 5.43
C LYS A 92 7.47 -1.31 6.96
N THR A 93 6.79 -2.30 7.51
CA THR A 93 6.82 -2.56 8.95
C THR A 93 8.13 -3.23 9.35
N THR A 94 8.50 -3.10 10.61
CA THR A 94 9.65 -3.75 11.26
C THR A 94 9.20 -4.70 12.37
N LYS A 95 7.88 -4.82 12.58
CA LYS A 95 7.29 -5.60 13.67
C LYS A 95 6.07 -6.35 13.17
N TYR A 96 5.80 -7.46 13.82
CA TYR A 96 4.51 -8.13 13.71
C TYR A 96 3.43 -7.34 14.45
N ARG A 97 2.17 -7.73 14.26
CA ARG A 97 0.98 -7.05 14.82
C ARG A 97 0.99 -6.99 16.35
N ASP A 98 1.62 -7.94 17.02
CA ASP A 98 1.79 -7.96 18.48
C ASP A 98 2.92 -7.05 19.00
N GLY A 99 3.67 -6.40 18.09
CA GLY A 99 4.82 -5.57 18.41
C GLY A 99 6.14 -6.33 18.48
N SER A 100 6.15 -7.65 18.30
CA SER A 100 7.38 -8.44 18.24
C SER A 100 8.22 -8.02 17.02
N PRO A 101 9.56 -7.83 17.17
CA PRO A 101 10.40 -7.36 16.07
C PRO A 101 10.57 -8.45 15.01
N ILE A 102 10.51 -8.03 13.75
CA ILE A 102 11.00 -8.80 12.61
C ILE A 102 12.49 -8.45 12.45
N PRO A 103 13.43 -9.40 12.53
CA PRO A 103 14.85 -9.12 12.37
C PRO A 103 15.22 -8.47 11.03
N ASN A 104 15.97 -7.37 11.06
CA ASN A 104 16.67 -6.85 9.89
C ASN A 104 17.94 -7.67 9.64
N VAL A 105 17.96 -8.49 8.58
CA VAL A 105 19.08 -9.39 8.29
C VAL A 105 19.76 -8.94 7.00
N THR A 106 20.92 -8.29 7.11
CA THR A 106 21.64 -7.73 5.95
C THR A 106 22.73 -8.66 5.41
N ASP A 107 23.27 -9.54 6.25
CA ASP A 107 24.28 -10.54 5.85
C ASP A 107 23.67 -11.64 4.97
N ASN A 108 24.33 -11.98 3.86
CA ASN A 108 23.81 -12.93 2.88
C ASN A 108 23.80 -14.37 3.42
N THR A 109 24.80 -14.77 4.21
CA THR A 109 24.84 -16.12 4.77
C THR A 109 23.77 -16.28 5.84
N ALA A 110 23.59 -15.28 6.72
CA ALA A 110 22.53 -15.28 7.72
C ALA A 110 21.14 -15.29 7.07
N TRP A 111 20.95 -14.53 5.99
CA TRP A 111 19.69 -14.50 5.23
C TRP A 111 19.33 -15.87 4.65
N MET A 112 20.27 -16.53 3.98
CA MET A 112 20.03 -17.86 3.38
C MET A 112 19.82 -18.98 4.42
N LEU A 113 20.26 -18.78 5.67
CA LEU A 113 20.14 -19.77 6.74
C LEU A 113 18.99 -19.48 7.71
N THR A 114 18.29 -18.35 7.57
CA THR A 114 17.19 -18.00 8.48
C THR A 114 15.99 -18.91 8.25
N THR A 115 15.41 -19.41 9.34
CA THR A 115 14.16 -20.18 9.35
C THR A 115 13.03 -19.42 10.06
N LYS A 116 13.23 -18.11 10.24
CA LYS A 116 12.28 -17.18 10.86
C LYS A 116 12.08 -15.98 9.95
N GLY A 117 11.00 -15.24 10.20
CA GLY A 117 10.75 -13.98 9.53
C GLY A 117 11.96 -13.06 9.57
N ALA A 118 12.27 -12.44 8.45
CA ALA A 118 13.32 -11.46 8.31
C ALA A 118 12.91 -10.42 7.26
N TYR A 119 13.46 -9.22 7.39
CA TYR A 119 13.35 -8.18 6.39
C TYR A 119 14.71 -7.57 6.06
N CYS A 120 14.79 -6.89 4.93
CA CYS A 120 15.86 -5.95 4.60
C CYS A 120 15.33 -4.84 3.67
N ASP A 121 16.04 -3.73 3.63
CA ASP A 121 15.86 -2.72 2.58
C ASP A 121 16.63 -3.16 1.32
N TYR A 122 16.20 -2.72 0.13
CA TYR A 122 16.93 -3.02 -1.10
C TYR A 122 18.37 -2.48 -1.02
N ASP A 123 19.35 -3.28 -1.47
CA ASP A 123 20.79 -3.04 -1.32
C ASP A 123 21.27 -2.78 0.13
N ASN A 124 20.45 -3.15 1.13
CA ASN A 124 20.63 -2.80 2.53
C ASN A 124 20.75 -1.28 2.78
N ASP A 125 20.20 -0.45 1.88
CA ASP A 125 20.15 1.00 2.04
C ASP A 125 18.76 1.41 2.55
N PRO A 126 18.68 1.92 3.80
CA PRO A 126 17.41 2.23 4.45
C PRO A 126 16.60 3.31 3.74
N THR A 127 17.22 4.12 2.88
CA THR A 127 16.53 5.17 2.11
C THR A 127 15.55 4.59 1.09
N HIS A 128 15.78 3.36 0.61
CA HIS A 128 14.91 2.70 -0.37
C HIS A 128 13.52 2.39 0.19
N SER A 129 13.39 2.15 1.50
CA SER A 129 12.09 1.78 2.09
C SER A 129 11.05 2.89 2.07
N ASN A 130 11.46 4.14 1.93
CA ASN A 130 10.54 5.26 1.78
C ASN A 130 9.77 5.20 0.46
N THR A 131 10.39 4.64 -0.59
CA THR A 131 9.82 4.57 -1.94
C THR A 131 9.29 3.18 -2.24
N TYR A 132 10.08 2.14 -2.00
CA TYR A 132 9.81 0.79 -2.48
C TYR A 132 9.18 -0.13 -1.44
N GLY A 133 9.08 0.33 -0.18
CA GLY A 133 8.81 -0.53 0.95
C GLY A 133 10.00 -1.44 1.26
N ARG A 134 9.77 -2.52 2.01
CA ARG A 134 10.81 -3.48 2.39
C ARG A 134 10.64 -4.83 1.71
N LEU A 135 11.74 -5.55 1.65
CA LEU A 135 11.78 -6.92 1.20
C LEU A 135 11.71 -7.84 2.42
N TYR A 136 10.77 -8.78 2.40
CA TYR A 136 10.58 -9.76 3.47
C TYR A 136 10.83 -11.14 2.91
N ASN A 137 11.24 -12.09 3.77
CA ASN A 137 11.21 -13.49 3.41
C ASN A 137 9.81 -14.09 3.59
N TRP A 138 9.59 -15.29 3.06
CA TRP A 138 8.29 -15.94 3.14
C TRP A 138 7.92 -16.28 4.60
N TYR A 139 8.89 -16.64 5.43
CA TYR A 139 8.65 -16.90 6.85
C TYR A 139 8.01 -15.72 7.60
N ALA A 140 8.31 -14.47 7.21
CA ALA A 140 7.73 -13.29 7.82
C ALA A 140 6.25 -13.12 7.46
N ILE A 141 5.83 -13.53 6.25
CA ILE A 141 4.46 -13.31 5.78
C ILE A 141 3.48 -14.38 6.25
N ILE A 142 3.97 -15.58 6.58
CA ILE A 142 3.18 -16.69 7.09
C ILE A 142 3.29 -16.89 8.61
N ASP A 143 4.02 -16.02 9.29
CA ASP A 143 4.13 -16.05 10.76
C ASP A 143 2.75 -15.84 11.41
N THR A 144 2.43 -16.65 12.42
CA THR A 144 1.19 -16.55 13.19
C THR A 144 1.00 -15.21 13.90
N LEU A 145 2.08 -14.44 14.10
CA LEU A 145 2.03 -13.11 14.68
C LEU A 145 1.49 -12.04 13.71
N ASN A 146 1.33 -12.38 12.43
CA ASN A 146 0.82 -11.55 11.34
C ASN A 146 1.62 -10.27 11.09
N ILE A 147 2.15 -10.14 9.87
CA ILE A 147 2.87 -8.93 9.45
C ILE A 147 1.94 -7.78 9.03
N ALA A 148 0.72 -8.10 8.59
CA ALA A 148 -0.22 -7.11 8.09
C ALA A 148 -0.91 -6.36 9.24
N PRO A 149 -1.28 -5.08 9.05
CA PRO A 149 -2.13 -4.33 9.99
C PRO A 149 -3.44 -5.05 10.32
N GLU A 150 -4.10 -4.67 11.42
CA GLU A 150 -5.41 -5.22 11.78
C GLU A 150 -6.47 -4.90 10.72
N GLY A 151 -7.31 -5.89 10.35
CA GLY A 151 -8.29 -5.78 9.27
C GLY A 151 -7.70 -5.94 7.85
N TRP A 152 -6.41 -6.31 7.77
CA TRP A 152 -5.68 -6.54 6.52
C TRP A 152 -4.90 -7.86 6.61
N HIS A 153 -4.65 -8.46 5.45
CA HIS A 153 -3.85 -9.67 5.33
C HIS A 153 -2.97 -9.67 4.08
N VAL A 154 -2.00 -10.59 4.05
CA VAL A 154 -1.19 -10.86 2.86
C VAL A 154 -2.01 -11.70 1.89
N PRO A 155 -2.17 -11.28 0.63
CA PRO A 155 -3.10 -11.89 -0.32
C PRO A 155 -2.76 -13.33 -0.66
N THR A 156 -3.80 -14.13 -0.83
CA THR A 156 -3.76 -15.51 -1.35
C THR A 156 -3.67 -15.55 -2.87
N HIS A 157 -3.46 -16.75 -3.44
CA HIS A 157 -3.42 -16.97 -4.88
C HIS A 157 -4.77 -16.67 -5.53
N GLU A 158 -5.84 -17.06 -4.86
CA GLU A 158 -7.22 -16.83 -5.29
C GLU A 158 -7.56 -15.34 -5.38
N GLU A 159 -7.07 -14.53 -4.43
CA GLU A 159 -7.28 -13.09 -4.42
C GLU A 159 -6.49 -12.38 -5.50
N TRP A 160 -5.22 -12.73 -5.67
CA TRP A 160 -4.42 -12.27 -6.80
C TRP A 160 -5.04 -12.66 -8.14
N ASN A 161 -5.52 -13.89 -8.28
CA ASN A 161 -6.18 -14.34 -9.50
C ASN A 161 -7.47 -13.55 -9.74
N THR A 162 -8.28 -13.29 -8.71
CA THR A 162 -9.48 -12.44 -8.83
C THR A 162 -9.13 -11.04 -9.36
N LEU A 163 -8.10 -10.40 -8.81
CA LEU A 163 -7.59 -9.12 -9.30
C LEU A 163 -7.16 -9.22 -10.77
N VAL A 164 -6.34 -10.22 -11.12
CA VAL A 164 -5.83 -10.41 -12.48
C VAL A 164 -6.97 -10.66 -13.48
N GLN A 165 -7.98 -11.47 -13.13
CA GLN A 165 -9.13 -11.73 -13.99
C GLN A 165 -9.98 -10.47 -14.19
N PHE A 166 -10.23 -9.70 -13.13
CA PHE A 166 -10.93 -8.43 -13.22
C PHE A 166 -10.23 -7.45 -14.18
N LEU A 167 -8.90 -7.45 -14.18
CA LEU A 167 -8.09 -6.59 -15.04
C LEU A 167 -7.98 -7.07 -16.50
N GLY A 168 -8.65 -8.16 -16.87
CA GLY A 168 -8.67 -8.69 -18.24
C GLY A 168 -7.68 -9.84 -18.48
N GLY A 169 -7.17 -10.45 -17.42
CA GLY A 169 -6.36 -11.66 -17.46
C GLY A 169 -4.84 -11.41 -17.46
N GLY A 170 -4.08 -12.49 -17.22
CA GLY A 170 -2.63 -12.43 -16.97
C GLY A 170 -1.78 -11.89 -18.12
N THR A 171 -2.30 -11.81 -19.35
CA THR A 171 -1.57 -11.26 -20.50
C THR A 171 -1.59 -9.73 -20.58
N VAL A 172 -2.44 -9.07 -19.79
CA VAL A 172 -2.63 -7.60 -19.81
C VAL A 172 -2.66 -6.95 -18.43
N ALA A 173 -2.97 -7.73 -17.38
CA ALA A 173 -3.14 -7.19 -16.03
C ALA A 173 -1.89 -6.49 -15.51
N GLY A 174 -0.69 -6.96 -15.86
CA GLY A 174 0.55 -6.36 -15.36
C GLY A 174 0.77 -4.93 -15.83
N GLY A 175 0.35 -4.58 -17.05
CA GLY A 175 0.35 -3.18 -17.50
C GLY A 175 -0.54 -2.29 -16.63
N LYS A 176 -1.73 -2.78 -16.30
CA LYS A 176 -2.71 -2.03 -15.49
C LYS A 176 -2.33 -1.88 -14.02
N LEU A 177 -1.49 -2.78 -13.52
CA LEU A 177 -1.03 -2.77 -12.13
C LEU A 177 0.19 -1.87 -11.90
N LYS A 178 1.04 -1.68 -12.91
CA LYS A 178 2.27 -0.88 -12.76
C LYS A 178 1.98 0.61 -12.70
N GLU A 179 2.78 1.33 -11.90
CA GLU A 179 2.95 2.77 -12.01
C GLU A 179 3.26 3.17 -13.47
N THR A 180 2.65 4.26 -13.94
CA THR A 180 2.91 4.84 -15.26
C THR A 180 4.26 5.56 -15.33
N GLY A 181 4.83 5.66 -16.53
CA GLY A 181 6.08 6.39 -16.73
C GLY A 181 7.31 5.57 -16.34
N THR A 182 8.43 6.24 -16.07
CA THR A 182 9.73 5.59 -15.82
C THR A 182 10.46 6.16 -14.61
N ALA A 183 9.71 6.64 -13.60
CA ALA A 183 10.29 7.12 -12.35
C ALA A 183 10.87 5.95 -11.55
N HIS A 184 10.07 4.89 -11.37
CA HIS A 184 10.46 3.69 -10.63
C HIS A 184 10.48 2.43 -11.50
N TRP A 185 10.39 2.61 -12.81
CA TRP A 185 10.48 1.57 -13.82
C TRP A 185 11.48 1.96 -14.90
N ASN A 186 12.28 1.01 -15.35
CA ASN A 186 13.12 1.19 -16.52
C ASN A 186 12.26 1.26 -17.79
N SER A 187 12.74 2.02 -18.77
CA SER A 187 12.17 1.98 -20.13
C SER A 187 12.27 0.55 -20.69
N PRO A 188 11.20 0.01 -21.32
CA PRO A 188 10.05 0.73 -21.86
C PRO A 188 8.83 0.86 -20.93
N ASN A 189 8.85 0.28 -19.72
CA ASN A 189 7.66 0.09 -18.88
C ASN A 189 6.41 -0.35 -19.68
N THR A 190 6.57 -1.40 -20.49
CA THR A 190 5.62 -1.85 -21.52
C THR A 190 4.19 -1.92 -20.98
N GLY A 191 3.29 -1.18 -21.64
CA GLY A 191 1.86 -1.25 -21.40
C GLY A 191 1.40 -0.73 -20.03
N ALA A 192 2.25 -0.01 -19.30
CA ALA A 192 1.88 0.54 -18.01
C ALA A 192 0.81 1.64 -18.14
N THR A 193 -0.34 1.43 -17.50
CA THR A 193 -1.46 2.40 -17.53
C THR A 193 -1.95 2.81 -16.14
N ASN A 194 -1.69 2.00 -15.11
CA ASN A 194 -2.17 2.22 -13.75
C ASN A 194 -3.68 2.53 -13.64
N ASP A 195 -4.51 1.97 -14.52
CA ASP A 195 -5.93 2.35 -14.71
C ASP A 195 -6.76 2.35 -13.41
N TYR A 196 -6.33 1.58 -12.39
CA TYR A 196 -7.06 1.37 -11.14
C TYR A 196 -6.26 1.80 -9.90
N GLY A 197 -5.13 2.49 -10.07
CA GLY A 197 -4.39 3.08 -8.95
C GLY A 197 -3.61 2.12 -8.07
N PHE A 198 -3.43 0.86 -8.49
CA PHE A 198 -2.60 -0.10 -7.77
C PHE A 198 -1.16 0.44 -7.59
N SER A 199 -0.60 1.10 -8.60
CA SER A 199 0.70 1.80 -8.51
C SER A 199 1.86 0.88 -8.10
N GLY A 200 1.92 -0.31 -8.69
CA GLY A 200 3.01 -1.26 -8.46
C GLY A 200 4.36 -0.71 -8.95
N LEU A 201 5.40 -0.85 -8.12
CA LEU A 201 6.73 -0.30 -8.37
C LEU A 201 7.75 -1.39 -8.72
N GLY A 202 8.77 -1.02 -9.49
CA GLY A 202 9.93 -1.87 -9.77
C GLY A 202 10.87 -1.95 -8.58
N ALA A 203 10.41 -2.54 -7.46
CA ALA A 203 11.14 -2.59 -6.19
C ALA A 203 12.34 -3.55 -6.18
N GLY A 204 12.49 -4.37 -7.21
CA GLY A 204 13.50 -5.42 -7.25
C GLY A 204 13.23 -6.51 -6.22
N THR A 205 14.23 -7.38 -6.06
CA THR A 205 14.18 -8.56 -5.20
C THR A 205 15.53 -8.78 -4.52
N ARG A 206 15.52 -9.59 -3.47
CA ARG A 206 16.73 -10.19 -2.90
C ARG A 206 16.64 -11.70 -3.07
N LEU A 207 17.37 -12.26 -4.02
CA LEU A 207 17.50 -13.72 -4.13
C LEU A 207 18.75 -14.13 -3.32
N SER A 208 19.74 -14.74 -3.97
CA SER A 208 21.09 -14.86 -3.41
C SER A 208 21.83 -13.51 -3.33
N ILE A 209 21.42 -12.54 -4.14
CA ILE A 209 21.89 -11.15 -4.18
C ILE A 209 20.70 -10.22 -4.49
N PHE A 210 20.88 -8.91 -4.28
CA PHE A 210 19.92 -7.91 -4.72
C PHE A 210 19.94 -7.75 -6.23
N SER A 211 18.77 -7.66 -6.86
CA SER A 211 18.65 -7.43 -8.30
C SER A 211 17.31 -6.84 -8.68
N GLY A 212 17.22 -6.33 -9.91
CA GLY A 212 15.93 -6.07 -10.55
C GLY A 212 15.25 -4.76 -10.14
N ILE A 213 15.91 -3.87 -9.39
CA ILE A 213 15.36 -2.52 -9.16
C ILE A 213 15.10 -1.80 -10.50
N GLY A 214 13.90 -1.23 -10.62
CA GLY A 214 13.36 -0.68 -11.86
C GLY A 214 12.97 -1.71 -12.93
N GLN A 215 13.30 -2.99 -12.77
CA GLN A 215 13.04 -4.04 -13.78
C GLN A 215 11.87 -4.94 -13.38
N GLU A 216 11.72 -5.21 -12.09
CA GLU A 216 10.66 -6.07 -11.58
C GLU A 216 10.05 -5.54 -10.28
N GLY A 217 8.77 -5.80 -10.12
CA GLY A 217 8.03 -5.66 -8.87
C GLY A 217 7.43 -7.02 -8.56
N THR A 218 7.97 -7.71 -7.57
CA THR A 218 7.55 -9.07 -7.20
C THR A 218 6.97 -9.06 -5.79
N TYR A 219 5.78 -9.65 -5.67
CA TYR A 219 4.97 -9.65 -4.46
C TYR A 219 4.75 -11.05 -3.93
N TRP A 220 4.88 -11.20 -2.62
CA TRP A 220 4.53 -12.44 -1.95
C TRP A 220 3.04 -12.77 -2.06
N ASN A 221 2.79 -14.08 -2.00
CA ASN A 221 1.48 -14.68 -1.83
C ASN A 221 1.48 -15.55 -0.57
N ALA A 222 0.39 -15.55 0.19
CA ALA A 222 0.23 -16.40 1.38
C ALA A 222 -0.10 -17.87 1.05
N SER A 223 -0.33 -18.21 -0.23
CA SER A 223 -0.57 -19.57 -0.72
C SER A 223 0.73 -20.27 -1.15
N ILE A 224 0.75 -21.60 -1.04
CA ILE A 224 1.83 -22.48 -1.53
C ILE A 224 1.36 -23.33 -2.71
N TRP A 225 2.28 -23.71 -3.59
CA TRP A 225 2.00 -24.67 -4.64
C TRP A 225 1.84 -26.07 -4.04
N ALA A 226 0.72 -26.74 -4.32
CA ALA A 226 0.38 -27.99 -3.63
C ALA A 226 1.44 -29.09 -3.81
N ASP A 227 2.02 -29.17 -5.01
CA ASP A 227 2.96 -30.22 -5.41
C ASP A 227 4.39 -29.98 -4.90
N THR A 228 4.93 -28.78 -5.11
CA THR A 228 6.33 -28.47 -4.75
C THR A 228 6.48 -27.92 -3.33
N LYS A 229 5.38 -27.44 -2.73
CA LYS A 229 5.35 -26.67 -1.48
C LYS A 229 6.04 -25.31 -1.55
N ASP A 230 6.39 -24.87 -2.76
CA ASP A 230 7.00 -23.55 -2.94
C ASP A 230 5.94 -22.45 -2.77
N PRO A 231 6.31 -21.33 -2.15
CA PRO A 231 5.50 -20.12 -2.14
C PRO A 231 5.13 -19.63 -3.54
N TRP A 232 3.87 -19.21 -3.70
CA TRP A 232 3.47 -18.45 -4.87
C TRP A 232 3.98 -17.01 -4.78
N VAL A 233 4.26 -16.42 -5.94
CA VAL A 233 4.57 -15.00 -6.08
C VAL A 233 3.89 -14.44 -7.30
N THR A 234 3.58 -13.14 -7.27
CA THR A 234 3.09 -12.41 -8.45
C THR A 234 4.15 -11.41 -8.88
N SER A 235 4.57 -11.46 -10.14
CA SER A 235 5.61 -10.57 -10.68
C SER A 235 5.08 -9.66 -11.79
N LEU A 236 5.58 -8.42 -11.77
CA LEU A 236 5.40 -7.41 -12.80
C LEU A 236 6.76 -7.07 -13.40
N PHE A 237 6.87 -7.00 -14.72
CA PHE A 237 8.14 -6.72 -15.39
C PHE A 237 8.08 -5.46 -16.26
N TYR A 238 9.19 -4.72 -16.30
CA TYR A 238 9.31 -3.48 -17.06
C TYR A 238 9.10 -3.67 -18.58
N ASN A 239 9.45 -4.84 -19.11
CA ASN A 239 9.34 -5.14 -20.54
C ASN A 239 8.07 -5.92 -20.90
N SER A 240 7.16 -6.17 -19.95
CA SER A 240 5.94 -6.95 -20.14
C SER A 240 4.71 -6.18 -19.68
N LYS A 241 3.57 -6.47 -20.32
CA LYS A 241 2.24 -6.05 -19.86
C LYS A 241 1.51 -7.15 -19.09
N GLY A 242 2.12 -8.33 -18.96
CA GLY A 242 1.52 -9.45 -18.25
C GLY A 242 1.79 -9.40 -16.75
N ALA A 243 0.88 -10.01 -15.99
CA ALA A 243 1.10 -10.39 -14.60
C ALA A 243 0.87 -11.90 -14.53
N GLY A 244 1.79 -12.61 -13.88
CA GLY A 244 1.73 -14.05 -13.77
C GLY A 244 2.17 -14.49 -12.39
N ALA A 245 1.58 -15.57 -11.95
CA ALA A 245 1.96 -16.22 -10.72
C ALA A 245 3.03 -17.26 -11.01
N VAL A 246 4.18 -17.18 -10.32
CA VAL A 246 5.30 -18.13 -10.42
C VAL A 246 5.64 -18.63 -9.01
N SER A 247 6.65 -19.48 -8.88
CA SER A 247 7.15 -19.93 -7.57
C SER A 247 8.57 -19.44 -7.32
N TYR A 248 8.87 -19.20 -6.04
CA TYR A 248 10.18 -18.80 -5.56
C TYR A 248 10.51 -19.50 -4.25
N ASP A 249 11.82 -19.59 -3.97
CA ASP A 249 12.35 -20.11 -2.71
C ASP A 249 11.89 -19.24 -1.53
N GLU A 250 11.53 -19.88 -0.41
CA GLU A 250 11.01 -19.24 0.79
C GLU A 250 12.00 -18.26 1.45
N HIS A 251 13.30 -18.38 1.16
CA HIS A 251 14.32 -17.46 1.64
C HIS A 251 14.42 -16.20 0.79
N ASN A 252 13.78 -16.09 -0.37
CA ASN A 252 13.87 -14.87 -1.18
C ASN A 252 13.31 -13.65 -0.43
N GLY A 253 13.79 -12.45 -0.71
CA GLY A 253 13.30 -11.18 -0.18
C GLY A 253 12.46 -10.48 -1.22
N LEU A 254 11.15 -10.44 -1.02
CA LEU A 254 10.18 -9.87 -1.96
C LEU A 254 9.30 -8.83 -1.28
N SER A 255 8.67 -7.98 -2.09
CA SER A 255 7.73 -6.98 -1.58
C SER A 255 6.47 -7.64 -1.04
N VAL A 256 5.80 -6.98 -0.11
CA VAL A 256 4.48 -7.40 0.39
C VAL A 256 3.50 -6.27 0.17
N ARG A 257 2.30 -6.63 -0.29
CA ARG A 257 1.19 -5.71 -0.45
C ARG A 257 -0.05 -6.37 0.10
N CYS A 258 -0.76 -5.70 0.99
CA CYS A 258 -1.92 -6.28 1.64
C CYS A 258 -3.22 -5.95 0.92
N ILE A 259 -4.20 -6.80 1.18
CA ILE A 259 -5.60 -6.65 0.82
C ILE A 259 -6.41 -6.59 2.12
N LYS A 260 -7.53 -5.86 2.10
CA LYS A 260 -8.44 -5.74 3.24
C LYS A 260 -9.29 -7.00 3.39
N ASP A 261 -9.56 -7.38 4.65
CA ASP A 261 -10.41 -8.54 5.02
C ASP A 261 -11.87 -8.43 4.51
#